data_AF-A0A5B7FER4-F1
#
_entry.id   AF-A0A5B7FER4-F1
#
_cell.length_a   1.000
_cell.length_b   1.000
_cell.length_c   1.000
_cell.angle_alpha   90.00
_cell.angle_beta   90.00
_cell.angle_gamma   90.00
#
_symmetry.space_group_name_H-M   'P 1'
#
loop_
_entity.id
_entity.type
_entity.pdbx_description
1 polymer ?
#
loop_
_entity_poly.entity_id
_entity_poly.type
_entity_poly.pdbx_seq_one_letter_code
_entity_poly.pdbx_strand_id
1 'polypeptide(L)' 'MSFKSVFNEKQEFTEPNRALHCQSLQEIIEHKQEIGRLLENLHARKTMGLDGMSGWALKECKDQLLELI' A
#
# COMPACT_ATOMS: atom_id res chain seq x y z
N MET A 1 5.89 -29.80 39.50
CA MET A 1 5.97 -28.33 39.44
C MET A 1 4.55 -27.77 39.61
N SER A 2 4.36 -26.79 40.50
CA SER A 2 3.03 -26.24 40.83
C SER A 2 2.70 -25.06 39.92
N PHE A 3 1.43 -24.94 39.49
CA PHE A 3 0.91 -23.84 38.65
C PHE A 3 1.20 -22.44 39.22
N LYS A 4 1.35 -22.33 40.56
CA LYS A 4 1.72 -21.08 41.24
C LYS A 4 3.14 -20.58 40.91
N SER A 5 4.02 -21.46 40.43
CA SER A 5 5.40 -21.10 40.10
C SER A 5 5.51 -20.24 38.84
N VAL A 6 4.54 -20.34 37.93
CA VAL A 6 4.56 -19.63 36.63
C VAL A 6 4.19 -18.15 36.79
N PHE A 7 3.41 -17.81 37.82
CA PHE A 7 2.90 -16.45 38.05
C PHE A 7 3.77 -15.59 39.00
N ASN A 8 4.82 -16.17 39.60
CA ASN A 8 5.71 -15.46 40.53
C ASN A 8 6.97 -14.90 39.86
N GLU A 9 7.21 -15.21 38.59
CA GLU A 9 8.12 -14.41 37.79
C GLU A 9 7.43 -13.06 37.57
N LYS A 10 7.95 -12.02 38.23
CA LYS A 10 7.69 -10.62 37.86
C LYS A 10 8.25 -10.41 36.46
N GLN A 11 7.54 -10.91 35.47
CA GLN A 11 7.78 -10.57 34.08
C GLN A 11 7.35 -9.12 33.98
N GLU A 12 8.32 -8.20 34.07
CA GLU A 12 8.12 -6.81 33.73
C GLU A 12 7.59 -6.81 32.30
N PHE A 13 6.28 -6.61 32.18
CA PHE A 13 5.64 -6.42 30.90
C PHE A 13 6.10 -5.04 30.43
N THR A 14 7.26 -4.98 29.77
CA THR A 14 7.73 -3.75 29.14
C THR A 14 6.67 -3.35 28.13
N GLU A 15 5.98 -2.25 28.41
CA GLU A 15 4.98 -1.69 27.53
C GLU A 15 5.63 -1.55 26.14
N PRO A 16 5.00 -2.10 25.08
CA PRO A 16 5.60 -2.05 23.76
C PRO A 16 5.86 -0.59 23.39
N ASN A 17 7.07 -0.32 22.89
CA ASN A 17 7.59 1.04 22.69
C ASN A 17 6.55 1.88 21.93
N ARG A 18 5.83 2.75 22.66
CA ARG A 18 4.73 3.56 22.11
C ARG A 18 5.20 4.40 20.93
N ALA A 19 6.47 4.83 20.91
CA ALA A 19 7.02 5.61 19.81
C ALA A 19 7.10 4.79 18.52
N LEU A 20 7.55 3.52 18.59
CA LEU A 20 7.57 2.62 17.42
C LEU A 20 6.16 2.35 16.90
N HIS A 21 5.18 2.16 17.79
CA HIS A 21 3.78 1.95 17.39
C HIS A 21 3.18 3.18 16.70
N CYS A 22 3.40 4.39 17.23
CA CYS A 22 2.94 5.62 16.60
C CYS A 22 3.58 5.82 15.23
N GLN A 23 4.87 5.49 15.08
CA GLN A 23 5.58 5.61 13.81
C GLN A 23 5.01 4.67 12.74
N SER A 24 4.79 3.39 13.08
CA SER A 24 4.20 2.43 12.14
C SER A 24 2.77 2.81 11.72
N LEU A 25 1.96 3.35 12.64
CA LEU A 25 0.62 3.85 12.30
C LEU A 25 0.67 5.05 11.36
N GLN A 26 1.62 5.96 11.57
CA GLN A 26 1.81 7.11 10.70
C GLN A 26 2.24 6.68 9.30
N GLU A 27 3.20 5.75 9.19
CA GLU A 27 3.63 5.17 7.92
C GLU A 27 2.44 4.54 7.17
N ILE A 28 1.57 3.78 7.86
CA ILE A 28 0.38 3.19 7.23
C ILE A 28 -0.55 4.27 6.65
N ILE A 29 -0.74 5.37 7.35
CA ILE A 29 -1.59 6.48 6.89
C ILE A 29 -0.99 7.12 5.63
N GLU A 30 0.32 7.38 5.62
CA GLU A 30 1.03 7.96 4.48
C GLU A 30 0.94 7.05 3.24
N HIS A 31 1.17 5.75 3.40
CA HIS A 31 1.02 4.78 2.31
C HIS A 31 -0.41 4.73 1.76
N LYS A 32 -1.43 4.79 2.63
CA LYS A 32 -2.83 4.81 2.20
C LYS A 32 -3.14 6.04 1.34
N GLN A 33 -2.63 7.21 1.73
CA GLN A 33 -2.80 8.45 0.95
C GLN A 33 -2.11 8.35 -0.41
N GLU A 34 -0.89 7.81 -0.44
CA GLU A 34 -0.15 7.63 -1.68
C GLU A 34 -0.83 6.67 -2.65
N ILE A 35 -1.36 5.55 -2.15
CA ILE A 35 -2.15 4.61 -2.95
C ILE A 35 -3.38 5.31 -3.54
N GLY A 36 -4.08 6.12 -2.75
CA GLY A 36 -5.22 6.91 -3.23
C GLY A 36 -4.84 7.82 -4.40
N ARG A 37 -3.76 8.59 -4.24
CA ARG A 37 -3.22 9.47 -5.29
C ARG A 37 -2.85 8.71 -6.57
N LEU A 38 -2.22 7.54 -6.43
CA LEU A 38 -1.85 6.69 -7.57
C LEU A 38 -3.09 6.16 -8.30
N LEU A 39 -4.14 5.78 -7.57
CA LEU A 39 -5.40 5.30 -8.15
C LEU A 39 -6.14 6.41 -8.91
N GLU A 40 -6.19 7.63 -8.36
CA GLU A 40 -6.77 8.78 -9.06
C GLU A 40 -6.01 9.09 -10.36
N ASN A 41 -4.68 9.08 -10.32
CA ASN A 41 -3.85 9.25 -11.51
C ASN A 41 -4.03 8.12 -12.53
N LEU A 42 -4.27 6.90 -12.09
CA LEU A 42 -4.59 5.79 -12.99
C LEU A 42 -5.97 5.98 -13.62
N HIS A 43 -6.95 6.40 -12.84
CA HIS A 43 -8.30 6.70 -13.34
C HIS A 43 -8.29 7.82 -14.38
N ALA A 44 -7.57 8.91 -14.12
CA ALA A 44 -7.38 10.02 -15.06
C ALA A 44 -6.64 9.64 -16.35
N ARG A 45 -5.87 8.53 -16.33
CA ARG A 45 -5.26 7.96 -17.55
C ARG A 45 -6.16 6.91 -18.23
N LYS A 46 -7.15 6.39 -17.51
CA LYS A 46 -8.12 5.40 -17.99
C LYS A 46 -9.35 6.05 -18.63
N THR A 47 -9.59 7.33 -18.43
CA THR A 47 -10.63 8.10 -19.14
C THR A 47 -10.56 7.77 -20.62
N MET A 48 -11.64 7.17 -21.12
CA MET A 48 -11.73 6.74 -22.50
C MET A 48 -11.86 7.97 -23.41
N GLY A 49 -11.21 7.94 -24.57
CA GLY A 49 -11.45 8.89 -25.64
C GLY A 49 -12.87 8.77 -26.20
N LEU A 50 -13.23 9.68 -27.10
CA LEU A 50 -14.52 9.66 -27.82
C LEU A 50 -14.75 8.35 -28.61
N ASP A 51 -13.67 7.65 -28.92
CA ASP A 51 -13.63 6.35 -29.58
C ASP A 51 -13.81 5.15 -28.63
N GLY A 52 -13.97 5.39 -27.33
CA GLY A 52 -14.06 4.34 -26.32
C GLY A 52 -12.71 3.67 -26.01
N MET A 53 -11.60 4.21 -26.50
CA MET A 53 -10.27 3.67 -26.22
C MET A 53 -9.61 4.46 -25.09
N SER A 54 -9.06 3.77 -24.11
CA SER A 54 -8.23 4.42 -23.08
C SER A 54 -6.86 4.80 -23.66
N GLY A 55 -6.27 5.89 -23.16
CA GLY A 55 -4.90 6.28 -23.57
C GLY A 55 -3.85 5.20 -23.31
N TRP A 56 -4.08 4.32 -22.33
CA TRP A 56 -3.26 3.13 -22.09
C TRP A 56 -3.35 2.10 -23.22
N ALA A 57 -4.55 1.79 -23.69
CA ALA A 57 -4.73 0.87 -24.82
C ALA A 57 -4.09 1.41 -26.09
N LEU A 58 -4.17 2.72 -26.32
CA LEU A 58 -3.52 3.36 -27.46
C LEU A 58 -1.99 3.30 -27.37
N LYS A 59 -1.42 3.50 -26.18
CA LYS A 59 0.02 3.37 -25.94
C LYS A 59 0.49 1.94 -26.18
N GLU A 60 -0.21 0.95 -25.63
CA GLU A 60 0.11 -0.47 -25.81
C GLU A 60 0.07 -0.87 -27.30
N CYS A 61 -0.97 -0.46 -28.03
CA CYS A 61 -1.05 -0.68 -29.48
C CYS A 61 0.14 -0.03 -30.22
N LYS A 62 0.54 1.18 -29.83
CA LYS A 62 1.68 1.86 -30.45
C LYS A 62 3.00 1.15 -30.16
N ASP A 63 3.21 0.69 -28.93
CA ASP A 63 4.44 0.00 -28.53
C ASP A 63 4.56 -1.34 -29.28
N GLN A 64 3.47 -2.11 -29.40
CA GLN A 64 3.43 -3.33 -30.23
C GLN A 64 3.68 -3.05 -31.72
N LEU A 65 3.14 -1.95 -32.25
CA LEU A 65 3.34 -1.56 -33.65
C LEU A 65 4.80 -1.16 -33.94
N LEU A 66 5.48 -0.56 -32.96
CA LEU A 66 6.90 -0.23 -33.03
C LEU A 66 7.81 -1.45 -32.90
N GLU A 67 7.38 -2.52 -32.22
CA GLU A 67 8.11 -3.80 -32.18
C GLU A 67 8.01 -4.60 -33.50
N LEU A 68 7.01 -4.28 -34.33
CA LEU A 68 6.77 -4.93 -35.62
C LEU A 68 7.50 -4.29 -36.81
N ILE A 69 8.16 -3.14 -36.61
CA ILE A 69 8.86 -2.35 -37.64
C ILE A 69 10.36 -2.35 -37.34
#